data_AF-W5YU58-F1
#
_entry.id   AF-W5YU58-F1
#
_cell.length_a   1.000
_cell.length_b   1.000
_cell.length_c   1.000
_cell.angle_alpha   90.00
_cell.angle_beta   90.00
_cell.angle_gamma   90.00
#
_symmetry.space_group_name_H-M   'P 1'
#
loop_
_entity.id
_entity.type
_entity.pdbx_description
1 polymer ?
#
loop_
_entity_poly.entity_id
_entity_poly.type
_entity_poly.pdbx_seq_one_letter_code
_entity_poly.pdbx_strand_id
1 'polypeptide(L)'
;MKQIRENKMTTNTAQTLSASDKALNNNMVGPVVRAGDLAIAIGDAAEIDNPGKEIKIEDKIAYVRIGAEDELILRKETIEECLGRPFRMQELEINLSSFSGIIDMDSDRVRFYFNKHL
;
A
#
# COMPACT_ATOMS: atom_id res chain seq x y z
N MET A 1 24.05 -43.80 40.58
CA MET A 1 25.35 -43.40 39.99
C MET A 1 25.19 -43.28 38.48
N LYS A 2 25.21 -42.02 37.99
CA LYS A 2 25.35 -41.49 36.61
C LYS A 2 24.52 -42.08 35.44
N GLN A 3 23.45 -41.36 35.09
CA GLN A 3 22.98 -41.18 33.72
C GLN A 3 23.61 -39.89 33.17
N ILE A 4 24.55 -39.98 32.22
CA ILE A 4 24.99 -38.83 31.40
C ILE A 4 25.15 -39.34 29.97
N ARG A 5 24.23 -38.94 29.08
CA ARG A 5 24.49 -38.77 27.66
C ARG A 5 23.84 -37.45 27.25
N GLU A 6 24.63 -36.64 26.58
CA GLU A 6 24.50 -35.21 26.38
C GLU A 6 23.33 -34.86 25.44
N ASN A 7 22.52 -33.88 25.85
CA ASN A 7 21.56 -33.23 24.96
C ASN A 7 22.32 -32.39 23.93
N LYS A 8 22.13 -32.73 22.65
CA LYS A 8 22.53 -31.91 21.52
C LYS A 8 21.85 -30.55 21.59
N MET A 9 22.67 -29.50 21.50
CA MET A 9 22.25 -28.13 21.22
C MET A 9 21.33 -28.12 19.99
N THR A 10 20.09 -27.72 20.17
CA THR A 10 19.25 -27.20 19.09
C THR A 10 18.90 -25.78 19.47
N THR A 11 19.81 -24.88 19.12
CA THR A 11 19.59 -23.44 19.21
C THR A 11 18.47 -23.10 18.22
N ASN A 12 17.30 -22.79 18.76
CA ASN A 12 16.17 -22.31 17.99
C ASN A 12 16.41 -20.81 17.72
N THR A 13 17.04 -20.50 16.59
CA THR A 13 17.26 -19.12 16.14
C THR A 13 16.16 -18.74 15.17
N ALA A 14 15.13 -18.04 15.65
CA ALA A 14 14.27 -17.25 14.78
C ALA A 14 15.16 -16.17 14.13
N GLN A 15 15.54 -16.36 12.87
CA GLN A 15 16.35 -15.40 12.13
C GLN A 15 15.53 -14.13 11.89
N THR A 16 15.91 -13.04 12.52
CA THR A 16 15.39 -11.70 12.21
C THR A 16 15.82 -11.33 10.80
N LEU A 17 14.87 -11.22 9.87
CA LEU A 17 15.09 -10.72 8.50
C LEU A 17 15.80 -9.37 8.54
N SER A 18 16.81 -9.18 7.68
CA SER A 18 17.49 -7.90 7.56
C SER A 18 16.52 -6.82 7.05
N ALA A 19 16.84 -5.54 7.25
CA ALA A 19 16.01 -4.45 6.73
C ALA A 19 15.85 -4.53 5.20
N SER A 20 16.89 -4.98 4.49
CA SER A 20 16.87 -5.21 3.05
C SER A 20 15.93 -6.36 2.66
N ASP A 21 15.92 -7.46 3.42
CA ASP A 21 15.02 -8.59 3.15
C ASP A 21 13.57 -8.21 3.39
N LYS A 22 13.27 -7.42 4.43
CA LYS A 22 11.91 -6.90 4.67
C LYS A 22 11.47 -5.94 3.58
N ALA A 23 12.37 -5.09 3.08
CA ALA A 23 12.07 -4.16 1.99
C ALA A 23 11.81 -4.90 0.67
N LEU A 24 12.56 -5.98 0.39
CA LEU A 24 12.37 -6.77 -0.82
C LEU A 24 11.08 -7.61 -0.76
N ASN A 25 10.75 -8.18 0.40
CA ASN A 25 9.59 -9.04 0.58
C ASN A 25 8.36 -8.27 1.12
N ASN A 26 8.10 -7.08 0.59
CA ASN A 26 6.90 -6.32 0.93
C ASN A 26 5.91 -6.32 -0.24
N ASN A 27 4.62 -6.50 0.08
CA ASN A 27 3.53 -6.49 -0.89
C ASN A 27 2.78 -5.15 -0.89
N MET A 28 3.44 -4.04 -0.54
CA MET A 28 2.79 -2.74 -0.50
C MET A 28 2.51 -2.27 -1.92
N VAL A 29 1.24 -1.97 -2.18
CA VAL A 29 0.75 -1.46 -3.46
C VAL A 29 0.00 -0.15 -3.25
N GLY A 30 -0.03 0.69 -4.28
CA GLY A 30 -0.74 1.96 -4.22
C GLY A 30 -0.06 3.09 -4.99
N PRO A 31 -0.70 4.27 -5.00
CA PRO A 31 -0.25 5.40 -5.81
C PRO A 31 0.86 6.20 -5.13
N VAL A 32 1.66 6.87 -5.97
CA VAL A 32 2.52 7.99 -5.59
C VAL A 32 1.99 9.23 -6.31
N VAL A 33 1.41 10.16 -5.56
CA VAL A 33 0.68 11.31 -6.11
C VAL A 33 1.47 12.58 -5.82
N ARG A 34 1.49 13.53 -6.76
CA ARG A 34 2.05 14.87 -6.50
C ARG A 34 1.37 15.52 -5.30
N ALA A 35 2.13 16.23 -4.48
CA ALA A 35 1.59 16.92 -3.32
C ALA A 35 0.52 17.95 -3.71
N GLY A 36 -0.47 18.13 -2.84
CA GLY A 36 -1.62 19.01 -3.04
C GLY A 36 -2.92 18.35 -2.57
N ASP A 37 -4.03 19.07 -2.73
CA ASP A 37 -5.35 18.67 -2.19
C ASP A 37 -5.81 17.29 -2.69
N LEU A 38 -5.48 16.95 -3.94
CA LEU A 38 -5.81 15.64 -4.49
C LEU A 38 -5.09 14.50 -3.76
N ALA A 39 -3.84 14.69 -3.33
CA ALA A 39 -3.12 13.65 -2.61
C ALA A 39 -3.72 13.42 -1.20
N ILE A 40 -4.20 14.48 -0.55
CA ILE A 40 -4.90 14.39 0.73
C ILE A 40 -6.21 13.62 0.54
N ALA A 41 -7.03 14.03 -0.44
CA ALA A 41 -8.29 13.37 -0.74
C ALA A 41 -8.12 11.88 -1.13
N ILE A 42 -7.04 11.52 -1.83
CA ILE A 42 -6.73 10.11 -2.15
C ILE A 42 -6.34 9.34 -0.88
N GLY A 43 -5.64 9.96 0.07
CA GLY A 43 -5.31 9.35 1.36
C GLY A 43 -6.58 9.00 2.13
N ASP A 44 -7.49 9.97 2.27
CA ASP A 44 -8.77 9.79 2.96
C ASP A 44 -9.65 8.74 2.25
N ALA A 45 -9.75 8.81 0.92
CA ALA A 45 -10.49 7.84 0.12
C ALA A 45 -9.91 6.42 0.25
N ALA A 46 -8.58 6.28 0.36
CA ALA A 46 -7.95 4.98 0.56
C ALA A 46 -8.39 4.32 1.88
N GLU A 47 -8.51 5.10 2.97
CA GLU A 47 -9.00 4.59 4.25
C GLU A 47 -10.48 4.16 4.18
N ILE A 48 -11.30 4.93 3.47
CA ILE A 48 -12.74 4.66 3.32
C ILE A 48 -13.00 3.44 2.43
N ASP A 49 -12.34 3.36 1.27
CA ASP A 49 -12.61 2.35 0.25
C ASP A 49 -12.01 0.97 0.57
N ASN A 50 -11.09 0.90 1.54
CA ASN A 50 -10.38 -0.33 1.93
C ASN A 50 -10.59 -0.64 3.42
N PRO A 51 -11.85 -0.83 3.87
CA PRO A 51 -12.13 -1.02 5.29
C PRO A 51 -11.41 -2.25 5.84
N GLY A 52 -10.76 -2.09 6.99
CA GLY A 52 -10.01 -3.15 7.66
C GLY A 52 -8.58 -3.36 7.16
N LYS A 53 -8.11 -2.58 6.18
CA LYS A 53 -6.69 -2.55 5.79
C LYS A 53 -5.97 -1.40 6.49
N GLU A 54 -4.70 -1.60 6.82
CA GLU A 54 -3.82 -0.52 7.26
C GLU A 54 -3.37 0.30 6.04
N ILE A 55 -3.69 1.59 6.02
CA ILE A 55 -3.25 2.52 4.98
C ILE A 55 -2.02 3.26 5.46
N LYS A 56 -0.94 3.17 4.71
CA LYS A 56 0.30 3.88 4.97
C LYS A 56 0.40 5.11 4.10
N ILE A 57 0.45 6.28 4.74
CA ILE A 57 0.62 7.57 4.07
C ILE A 57 2.00 8.14 4.42
N GLU A 58 2.83 8.36 3.40
CA GLU A 58 4.15 8.97 3.54
C GLU A 58 4.22 10.28 2.75
N ASP A 59 4.19 11.41 3.45
CA ASP A 59 4.42 12.73 2.86
C ASP A 59 5.93 12.96 2.66
N LYS A 60 6.34 13.19 1.41
CA LYS A 60 7.72 13.48 0.99
C LYS A 60 7.85 14.89 0.42
N ILE A 61 6.99 15.83 0.84
CA ILE A 61 6.93 17.25 0.47
C ILE A 61 6.51 17.47 -0.99
N ALA A 62 7.20 16.86 -1.96
CA ALA A 62 6.89 16.99 -3.38
C ALA A 62 5.81 15.99 -3.85
N TYR A 63 5.67 14.88 -3.12
CA TYR A 63 4.70 13.83 -3.40
C TYR A 63 4.28 13.14 -2.11
N VAL A 64 3.16 12.43 -2.19
CA VAL A 64 2.66 11.56 -1.13
C VAL A 64 2.61 10.14 -1.67
N ARG A 65 3.17 9.19 -0.94
CA ARG A 65 3.02 7.76 -1.23
C ARG A 65 1.93 7.20 -0.33
N ILE A 66 0.95 6.55 -0.94
CA ILE A 66 -0.18 5.93 -0.25
C ILE A 66 -0.13 4.45 -0.59
N GLY A 67 -0.18 3.58 0.42
CA GLY A 67 -0.10 2.15 0.16
C GLY A 67 -0.86 1.30 1.16
N ALA A 68 -1.28 0.14 0.70
CA ALA A 68 -1.86 -0.94 1.50
C ALA A 68 -1.20 -2.28 1.12
N GLU A 69 -1.34 -3.28 1.99
CA GLU A 69 -0.86 -4.64 1.70
C GLU A 69 -1.75 -5.32 0.65
N ASP A 70 -1.10 -5.96 -0.33
CA ASP A 70 -1.64 -6.78 -1.44
C ASP A 70 -2.56 -6.08 -2.44
N GLU A 71 -3.47 -5.20 -1.99
CA GLU A 71 -4.45 -4.51 -2.83
C GLU A 71 -4.92 -3.19 -2.22
N LEU A 72 -5.03 -2.15 -3.06
CA LEU A 72 -5.61 -0.86 -2.73
C LEU A 72 -6.60 -0.45 -3.83
N ILE A 73 -7.85 -0.17 -3.45
CA ILE A 73 -8.91 0.30 -4.35
C ILE A 73 -9.22 1.76 -4.02
N LEU A 74 -9.42 2.57 -5.05
CA LEU A 74 -9.94 3.93 -4.93
C LEU A 74 -11.09 4.11 -5.90
N ARG A 75 -12.22 4.62 -5.40
CA ARG A 75 -13.42 4.91 -6.18
C ARG A 75 -13.49 6.40 -6.47
N LYS A 76 -13.89 6.72 -7.69
CA LYS A 76 -14.11 8.09 -8.14
C LYS A 76 -15.07 8.83 -7.20
N GLU A 77 -16.19 8.20 -6.84
CA GLU A 77 -17.22 8.79 -5.97
C GLU A 77 -16.65 9.19 -4.61
N THR A 78 -15.90 8.29 -3.96
CA THR A 78 -15.24 8.57 -2.67
C THR A 78 -14.20 9.69 -2.79
N ILE A 79 -13.41 9.71 -3.87
CA ILE A 79 -12.47 10.81 -4.13
C ILE A 79 -13.22 12.13 -4.31
N GLU A 80 -14.34 12.16 -5.04
CA GLU A 80 -15.16 13.37 -5.23
C GLU A 80 -15.67 13.92 -3.89
N GLU A 81 -16.15 13.04 -3.01
CA GLU A 81 -16.62 13.39 -1.68
C GLU A 81 -15.49 13.97 -0.81
N CYS A 82 -14.34 13.30 -0.74
CA CYS A 82 -13.17 13.77 0.02
C CYS A 82 -12.58 15.07 -0.56
N LEU A 83 -12.59 15.22 -1.88
CA LEU A 83 -12.04 16.40 -2.56
C LEU A 83 -13.01 17.60 -2.52
N GLY A 84 -14.31 17.36 -2.33
CA GLY A 84 -15.34 18.40 -2.27
C GLY A 84 -15.70 19.03 -3.62
N ARG A 85 -15.36 18.37 -4.74
CA ARG A 85 -15.70 18.83 -6.10
C ARG A 85 -15.79 17.65 -7.07
N PRO A 86 -16.42 17.84 -8.26
CA PRO A 86 -16.36 16.85 -9.33
C PRO A 86 -14.90 16.51 -9.69
N PHE A 87 -14.66 15.23 -9.96
CA PHE A 87 -13.36 14.67 -10.24
C PHE A 87 -13.47 13.65 -11.37
N ARG A 88 -12.46 13.58 -12.24
CA ARG A 88 -12.38 12.56 -13.28
C ARG A 88 -11.14 11.70 -13.09
N MET A 89 -11.23 10.42 -13.42
CA MET A 89 -10.08 9.50 -13.32
C MET A 89 -8.86 9.96 -14.15
N GLN A 90 -9.06 10.71 -15.24
CA GLN A 90 -7.93 11.33 -15.97
C GLN A 90 -7.13 12.34 -15.13
N GLU A 91 -7.77 13.02 -14.16
CA GLU A 91 -7.05 13.89 -13.23
C GLU A 91 -6.12 13.09 -12.30
N LEU A 92 -6.47 11.84 -11.99
CA LEU A 92 -5.59 10.92 -11.27
C LEU A 92 -4.34 10.65 -12.11
N GLU A 93 -4.51 10.23 -13.37
CA GLU A 93 -3.41 9.90 -14.29
C GLU A 93 -2.41 11.05 -14.42
N ILE A 94 -2.92 12.28 -14.53
CA ILE A 94 -2.09 13.49 -14.64
C ILE A 94 -1.23 13.68 -13.38
N ASN A 95 -1.76 13.37 -12.20
CA ASN A 95 -1.10 13.61 -10.90
C ASN A 95 -0.38 12.39 -10.32
N LEU A 96 -0.56 11.21 -10.92
CA LEU A 96 0.10 9.96 -10.55
C LEU A 96 1.56 10.01 -11.02
N SER A 97 2.46 10.35 -10.10
CA SER A 97 3.90 10.42 -10.36
C SER A 97 4.49 9.02 -10.59
N SER A 98 3.99 8.02 -9.85
CA SER A 98 4.40 6.62 -9.92
C SER A 98 3.39 5.75 -9.15
N PHE A 99 3.60 4.43 -9.08
CA PHE A 99 2.83 3.51 -8.25
C PHE A 99 3.61 2.22 -7.95
N SER A 100 3.16 1.50 -6.94
CA SER A 100 3.62 0.13 -6.62
C SER A 100 2.53 -0.89 -6.95
N GLY A 101 2.92 -2.05 -7.48
CA GLY A 101 2.02 -3.13 -7.89
C GLY A 101 1.59 -3.03 -9.36
N ILE A 102 0.58 -3.82 -9.71
CA ILE A 102 -0.13 -3.79 -10.99
C ILE A 102 -1.32 -2.83 -10.86
N ILE A 103 -1.61 -2.08 -11.90
CA ILE A 103 -2.74 -1.15 -11.95
C ILE A 103 -3.83 -1.67 -12.89
N ASP A 104 -5.09 -1.58 -12.46
CA ASP A 104 -6.29 -1.77 -13.27
C ASP A 104 -7.21 -0.57 -13.04
N MET A 105 -7.54 0.17 -14.10
CA MET A 105 -8.25 1.44 -14.01
C MET A 105 -9.37 1.51 -15.05
N ASP A 106 -10.52 1.99 -14.62
CA ASP A 106 -11.67 2.31 -15.45
C ASP A 106 -12.18 3.73 -15.13
N SER A 107 -13.39 4.08 -15.58
CA SER A 107 -13.95 5.43 -15.37
C SER A 107 -14.39 5.71 -13.93
N ASP A 108 -14.58 4.66 -13.13
CA ASP A 108 -15.25 4.73 -11.83
C ASP A 108 -14.30 4.35 -10.69
N ARG A 109 -13.20 3.66 -10.97
CA ARG A 109 -12.19 3.28 -9.96
C ARG A 109 -10.81 3.03 -10.53
N VAL A 110 -9.84 3.00 -9.62
CA VAL A 110 -8.52 2.39 -9.83
C VAL A 110 -8.27 1.33 -8.76
N ARG A 111 -7.60 0.25 -9.16
CA ARG A 111 -7.14 -0.83 -8.28
C ARG A 111 -5.65 -1.03 -8.48
N PHE A 112 -4.90 -0.98 -7.40
CA PHE A 112 -3.49 -1.39 -7.32
C PHE A 112 -3.43 -2.75 -6.65
N TYR A 113 -2.70 -3.72 -7.19
CA TYR A 113 -2.63 -5.07 -6.62
C TYR A 113 -1.33 -5.80 -6.96
N PHE A 114 -0.89 -6.72 -6.09
CA PHE A 114 0.32 -7.51 -6.34
C PHE A 114 0.03 -8.80 -7.13
N ASN A 115 -0.97 -9.57 -6.69
CA ASN A 115 -1.44 -10.78 -7.37
C ASN A 115 -2.90 -10.62 -7.83
N LYS A 116 -3.20 -11.05 -9.06
CA LYS A 116 -4.57 -11.02 -9.57
C LYS A 116 -5.38 -12.10 -8.84
N HIS A 117 -6.19 -11.70 -7.87
CA HIS A 117 -7.26 -12.59 -7.39
C HIS A 117 -8.27 -12.74 -8.54
N LEU A 118 -8.27 -13.92 -9.16
CA LEU A 118 -9.20 -14.34 -10.22
C LEU A 118 -10.56 -14.73 -9.64
#